data_AF-A0A7X6Y5N6-F1
#
_entry.id   AF-A0A7X6Y5N6-F1
#
_cell.length_a   1.000
_cell.length_b   1.000
_cell.length_c   1.000
_cell.angle_alpha   90.00
_cell.angle_beta   90.00
_cell.angle_gamma   90.00
#
_symmetry.space_group_name_H-M   'P 1'
#
loop_
_entity.id
_entity.type
_entity.pdbx_description
1 polymer ?
#
loop_
_entity_poly.entity_id
_entity_poly.type
_entity_poly.pdbx_seq_one_letter_code
_entity_poly.pdbx_strand_id
1 'polypeptide(L)'
;MTEKLLLLVQTLRKAGIPVSLSQVVTALEAIGLVGLEQHTLRITLRAIFAKTRQEMLVFGQVFYLCFRTGLQTGEKSVPFGSVDELALKI
;
A
#
# COMPACT_ATOMS: atom_id res chain seq x y z
N MET A 1 -3.33 -12.70 -5.56
CA MET A 1 -3.82 -11.31 -5.35
C MET A 1 -3.79 -10.91 -3.88
N THR A 2 -4.33 -11.76 -3.01
CA THR A 2 -4.29 -11.61 -1.54
C THR A 2 -2.89 -11.35 -0.99
N GLU A 3 -1.87 -12.06 -1.47
CA GLU A 3 -0.47 -11.84 -1.05
C GLU A 3 0.02 -10.42 -1.33
N LYS A 4 -0.32 -9.85 -2.49
CA LYS A 4 0.02 -8.46 -2.84
C LYS A 4 -0.70 -7.45 -1.94
N LEU A 5 -1.93 -7.76 -1.51
CA LEU A 5 -2.63 -6.93 -0.54
C LEU A 5 -1.96 -7.00 0.84
N LEU A 6 -1.57 -8.18 1.31
CA LEU A 6 -0.88 -8.33 2.59
C LEU A 6 0.47 -7.60 2.57
N LEU A 7 1.22 -7.70 1.48
CA LEU A 7 2.45 -6.93 1.28
C LEU A 7 2.20 -5.43 1.28
N LEU A 8 1.13 -4.97 0.61
CA LEU A 8 0.72 -3.56 0.63
C LEU A 8 0.44 -3.10 2.07
N VAL A 9 -0.37 -3.85 2.82
CA VAL A 9 -0.72 -3.53 4.22
C VAL A 9 0.52 -3.44 5.10
N GLN A 10 1.45 -4.38 4.98
CA GLN A 10 2.71 -4.35 5.72
C GLN A 10 3.56 -3.13 5.35
N THR A 11 3.66 -2.82 4.06
CA THR A 11 4.44 -1.68 3.57
C THR A 11 3.81 -0.35 3.99
N LEU A 12 2.49 -0.23 3.97
CA LEU A 12 1.76 0.95 4.45
C LEU A 12 2.01 1.19 5.94
N ARG A 13 1.94 0.13 6.78
CA ARG A 13 2.26 0.23 8.21
C ARG A 13 3.69 0.68 8.45
N LYS A 14 4.66 0.13 7.70
CA LYS A 14 6.07 0.55 7.78
C LYS A 14 6.29 1.98 7.32
N ALA A 15 5.48 2.46 6.38
CA ALA A 15 5.51 3.84 5.91
C ALA A 15 4.72 4.82 6.80
N GLY A 16 4.26 4.38 7.98
CA GLY A 16 3.59 5.23 8.97
C GLY A 16 2.08 5.39 8.77
N ILE A 17 1.47 4.67 7.82
CA ILE A 17 0.01 4.67 7.67
C ILE A 17 -0.60 3.64 8.63
N PRO A 18 -1.42 4.07 9.61
CA PRO A 18 -2.09 3.13 10.50
C PRO A 18 -3.14 2.33 9.72
N VAL A 19 -2.98 0.99 9.72
CA VAL A 19 -3.92 0.08 9.06
C VAL A 19 -4.55 -0.84 10.10
N SER A 20 -5.85 -0.63 10.36
CA SER A 20 -6.66 -1.44 11.26
C SER A 20 -7.08 -2.78 10.63
N LEU A 21 -7.46 -3.75 11.48
CA LEU A 21 -7.93 -5.06 11.01
C LEU A 21 -9.22 -4.96 10.18
N SER A 22 -10.15 -4.07 10.56
CA SER A 22 -11.40 -3.86 9.82
C SER A 22 -11.15 -3.35 8.41
N GLN A 23 -10.18 -2.46 8.22
CA GLN A 23 -9.77 -1.99 6.89
C GLN A 23 -9.19 -3.13 6.04
N VAL A 24 -8.45 -4.07 6.64
CA VAL A 24 -7.91 -5.23 5.93
C VAL A 24 -9.04 -6.16 5.46
N VAL A 25 -10.01 -6.46 6.33
CA VAL A 25 -11.19 -7.27 5.98
C VAL A 25 -11.99 -6.59 4.86
N THR A 26 -12.26 -5.28 5.00
CA THR A 26 -12.98 -4.49 3.98
C THR A 26 -12.25 -4.54 2.62
N ALA A 27 -10.92 -4.46 2.62
CA ALA A 27 -10.13 -4.54 1.40
C ALA A 27 -10.18 -5.93 0.75
N LEU A 28 -10.17 -7.01 1.54
CA LEU A 28 -10.31 -8.38 1.04
C LEU A 28 -11.68 -8.61 0.40
N GLU A 29 -12.74 -8.15 1.06
CA GLU A 29 -14.12 -8.22 0.54
C GLU A 29 -14.26 -7.41 -0.75
N ALA A 30 -13.76 -6.17 -0.76
CA ALA A 30 -13.83 -5.30 -1.93
C ALA A 30 -13.09 -5.87 -3.14
N ILE A 31 -11.95 -6.55 -2.95
CA ILE A 31 -11.25 -7.25 -4.04
C ILE A 31 -12.08 -8.39 -4.61
N GLY A 32 -12.81 -9.12 -3.75
CA GLY A 32 -13.71 -10.18 -4.19
C GLY A 32 -14.90 -9.68 -5.02
N LEU A 33 -15.34 -8.44 -4.79
CA LEU A 33 -16.53 -7.85 -5.42
C LEU A 33 -16.22 -7.06 -6.71
N VAL A 34 -15.08 -6.38 -6.78
CA VAL A 34 -14.88 -5.30 -7.77
C VAL A 34 -14.45 -5.78 -9.16
N GLY A 35 -13.98 -7.03 -9.32
CA GLY A 35 -13.36 -7.45 -10.57
C GLY A 35 -12.04 -6.71 -10.81
N LEU A 36 -11.06 -7.41 -11.35
CA LEU A 36 -9.62 -7.11 -11.17
C LEU A 36 -9.07 -5.95 -12.03
N GLU A 37 -9.86 -4.93 -12.35
CA GLU A 37 -9.29 -3.75 -13.01
C GLU A 37 -8.38 -2.99 -12.03
N GLN A 38 -7.11 -2.86 -12.43
CA GLN A 38 -6.07 -2.25 -11.61
C GLN A 38 -6.41 -0.80 -11.22
N HIS A 39 -7.11 -0.06 -12.09
CA HIS A 39 -7.55 1.30 -11.81
C HIS A 39 -8.58 1.35 -10.67
N THR A 40 -9.65 0.56 -10.78
CA THR A 40 -10.72 0.47 -9.78
C THR A 40 -10.19 -0.04 -8.45
N LEU A 41 -9.35 -1.08 -8.49
CA LEU A 41 -8.65 -1.58 -7.31
C LEU A 41 -7.84 -0.48 -6.60
N ARG A 42 -7.05 0.30 -7.35
CA ARG A 42 -6.24 1.38 -6.78
C ARG A 42 -7.12 2.41 -6.08
N ILE A 43 -8.23 2.81 -6.70
CA ILE A 43 -9.15 3.79 -6.12
C ILE A 43 -9.79 3.25 -4.85
N THR A 44 -10.28 2.01 -4.89
CA THR A 44 -10.93 1.35 -3.75
C THR A 44 -9.97 1.22 -2.56
N LEU A 45 -8.76 0.68 -2.79
CA LEU A 45 -7.77 0.52 -1.71
C LEU A 45 -7.30 1.87 -1.17
N ARG A 46 -7.16 2.90 -2.03
CA ARG A 46 -6.86 4.27 -1.58
C ARG A 46 -7.96 4.79 -0.65
N ALA A 47 -9.23 4.61 -1.03
CA ALA A 47 -10.36 5.06 -0.22
C ALA A 47 -10.42 4.35 1.14
N ILE A 48 -9.97 3.10 1.23
CA ILE A 48 -9.94 2.33 2.47
C ILE A 48 -8.80 2.78 3.38
N PHE A 49 -7.57 2.89 2.85
CA PHE A 49 -6.35 3.05 3.66
C PHE A 49 -5.83 4.48 3.81
N ALA A 50 -6.21 5.41 2.93
CA ALA A 50 -5.68 6.76 2.93
C ALA A 50 -6.80 7.81 3.04
N LYS A 51 -6.81 8.56 4.14
CA LYS A 51 -7.83 9.57 4.46
C LYS A 51 -7.29 10.99 4.31
N THR A 52 -6.03 11.21 4.65
CA THR A 52 -5.35 12.50 4.53
C THR A 52 -4.59 12.61 3.21
N ARG A 53 -4.31 13.85 2.79
CA ARG A 53 -3.50 14.11 1.59
C ARG A 53 -2.12 13.44 1.66
N GLN A 54 -1.49 13.44 2.84
CA GLN A 54 -0.18 12.82 3.05
C GLN A 54 -0.26 11.29 2.89
N GLU A 55 -1.27 10.66 3.49
CA GLU A 55 -1.50 9.22 3.33
C GLU A 55 -1.78 8.85 1.87
N MET A 56 -2.47 9.71 1.11
CA MET A 56 -2.74 9.46 -0.31
C MET A 56 -1.45 9.46 -1.15
N LEU A 57 -0.49 10.33 -0.84
CA LEU A 57 0.81 10.37 -1.52
C LEU A 57 1.62 9.11 -1.22
N VAL A 58 1.74 8.75 0.07
CA VAL A 58 2.45 7.54 0.51
C VAL A 58 1.79 6.28 -0.07
N PHE A 59 0.45 6.21 -0.03
CA PHE A 59 -0.29 5.11 -0.63
C PHE A 59 0.02 4.95 -2.11
N GLY A 60 0.08 6.03 -2.88
CA GLY A 60 0.36 5.99 -4.32
C GLY A 60 1.72 5.36 -4.63
N GLN A 61 2.76 5.73 -3.85
CA GLN A 61 4.11 5.18 -3.98
C GLN A 61 4.14 3.69 -3.60
N VAL A 62 3.55 3.33 -2.45
CA VAL A 62 3.53 1.96 -1.95
C VAL A 62 2.71 1.03 -2.86
N PHE A 63 1.57 1.50 -3.37
CA PHE A 63 0.77 0.76 -4.34
C PHE A 63 1.54 0.48 -5.64
N TYR A 64 2.25 1.47 -6.15
CA TYR A 64 3.07 1.30 -7.35
C TYR A 64 4.13 0.22 -7.15
N LEU A 65 4.82 0.22 -6.00
CA LEU A 65 5.83 -0.77 -5.65
C LEU A 65 5.25 -2.19 -5.55
N CYS A 66 4.08 -2.35 -4.94
CA CYS A 66 3.48 -3.67 -4.73
C CYS A 66 2.77 -4.24 -5.98
N PHE A 67 2.24 -3.38 -6.86
CA PHE A 67 1.34 -3.82 -7.94
C PHE A 67 1.85 -3.56 -9.37
N ARG A 68 2.82 -2.66 -9.58
CA ARG A 68 3.32 -2.33 -10.93
C ARG A 68 4.74 -2.81 -11.18
N THR A 69 5.64 -2.67 -10.20
CA THR A 69 6.92 -3.38 -10.24
C THR A 69 6.64 -4.82 -9.84
N GLY A 70 6.86 -5.77 -10.73
CA GLY A 70 6.88 -7.18 -10.36
C GLY A 70 8.04 -7.42 -9.40
N LEU A 71 7.84 -7.13 -8.11
CA LEU A 71 8.78 -7.51 -7.06
C LEU A 71 8.84 -9.02 -7.09
N GLN A 72 9.89 -9.54 -7.73
CA GLN A 72 10.25 -10.93 -7.64
C GLN A 72 10.41 -11.22 -6.16
N THR A 73 9.59 -12.13 -5.65
CA THR A 73 9.66 -12.62 -4.28
C THR A 73 10.93 -13.45 -4.14
N GLY A 74 12.06 -12.77 -4.03
CA GLY A 74 13.33 -13.33 -3.60
C GLY A 74 13.70 -12.64 -2.30
N GLU A 75 13.83 -13.43 -1.24
CA GLU A 75 14.36 -13.00 0.06
C GLU A 75 15.49 -11.97 -0.10
N LYS A 76 15.20 -10.71 0.22
CA LYS A 76 16.15 -9.83 0.89
C LYS A 76 15.40 -8.68 1.51
N SER A 77 15.41 -8.67 2.83
CA SER A 77 15.06 -7.55 3.68
C SER A 77 15.67 -6.26 3.11
N VAL A 78 14.86 -5.43 2.47
CA VAL A 78 15.27 -4.08 2.09
C VAL A 78 15.25 -3.26 3.38
N PRO A 79 16.36 -2.61 3.78
CA PRO A 79 16.34 -1.71 4.91
C PRO A 79 15.49 -0.50 4.49
N PHE A 80 14.37 -0.31 5.19
CA PHE A 80 13.60 0.91 5.10
C PHE A 80 14.51 2.03 5.61
N GLY A 81 15.12 2.78 4.67
CA GLY A 81 15.76 4.04 4.98
C GLY A 81 14.72 4.95 5.63
N SER A 82 15.11 5.50 6.77
CA SER A 82 14.29 6.34 7.64
C SER A 82 13.56 7.41 6.83
N VAL A 83 12.26 7.60 7.11
CA VAL A 83 11.42 8.65 6.51
C VAL A 83 11.95 10.06 6.84
N ASP A 84 12.99 10.16 7.69
CA ASP A 84 13.73 11.37 8.03
C ASP A 84 14.58 11.99 6.88
N GLU A 85 14.94 11.23 5.84
CA GLU A 85 15.90 11.75 4.83
C GLU A 85 15.30 12.67 3.75
N LEU A 86 13.98 12.85 3.71
CA LEU A 86 13.30 13.72 2.74
C LEU A 86 12.95 15.12 3.27
N ALA A 87 13.31 15.44 4.52
CA ALA A 87 13.03 16.74 5.13
C ALA A 87 14.19 17.75 5.06
N LEU A 88 15.35 17.39 4.51
CA LEU A 88 16.53 18.27 4.51
C LEU A 88 17.18 18.40 3.13
N LYS A 89 16.45 18.93 2.15
CA LYS A 89 17.07 19.43 0.91
C LYS A 89 16.18 20.36 0.08
N ILE A 90 15.51 21.34 0.68
CA ILE A 90 15.16 22.61 0.00
C ILE A 90 15.14 23.73 1.04
#